data_AF-A0A386URN5-F1
#
_entry.id   AF-A0A386URN5-F1
#
_cell.length_a   1.000
_cell.length_b   1.000
_cell.length_c   1.000
_cell.angle_alpha   90.00
_cell.angle_beta   90.00
_cell.angle_gamma   90.00
#
_symmetry.space_group_name_H-M   'P 1'
#
loop_
_entity.id
_entity.type
_entity.pdbx_description
1 polymer ?
#
loop_
_entity_poly.entity_id
_entity_poly.type
_entity_poly.pdbx_seq_one_letter_code
_entity_poly.pdbx_strand_id
1 'polypeptide(L)' 'MIKTVLLCLLILIALALAAGPGVRRLIARLLGIRWK' A
#
# COMPACT_ATOMS: atom_id res chain seq x y z
N MET A 1 -19.09 17.69 -4.01
CA MET A 1 -18.00 17.37 -4.96
C MET A 1 -16.63 17.29 -4.30
N ILE A 2 -16.20 18.24 -3.47
CA ILE A 2 -14.84 18.20 -2.85
C ILE A 2 -14.62 16.99 -1.92
N LYS A 3 -15.63 16.59 -1.14
CA LYS A 3 -15.53 15.43 -0.22
C LYS A 3 -15.21 14.11 -0.92
N THR A 4 -15.79 13.88 -2.10
CA THR A 4 -15.58 12.63 -2.86
C THR A 4 -14.18 12.59 -3.48
N VAL A 5 -13.67 13.74 -3.93
CA VAL A 5 -12.28 13.85 -4.41
C VAL A 5 -11.29 13.59 -3.28
N LEU A 6 -11.55 14.13 -2.08
CA LEU A 6 -10.70 13.91 -0.90
C LEU A 6 -10.69 12.45 -0.45
N LEU A 7 -11.86 11.80 -0.42
CA LEU A 7 -11.98 10.36 -0.13
C LEU A 7 -11.23 9.52 -1.17
N CYS A 8 -11.36 9.86 -2.46
CA CYS A 8 -10.68 9.14 -3.53
C CYS A 8 -9.15 9.27 -3.42
N LEU A 9 -8.65 10.47 -3.09
CA LEU A 9 -7.23 10.74 -2.90
C LEU A 9 -6.66 9.94 -1.72
N LEU A 10 -7.39 9.90 -0.59
CA LEU A 10 -7.03 9.11 0.59
C LEU A 10 -6.97 7.60 0.29
N ILE A 11 -7.92 7.08 -0.48
CA ILE A 11 -7.96 5.66 -0.88
C ILE A 11 -6.76 5.33 -1.77
N LEU A 12 -6.44 6.16 -2.75
CA LEU A 12 -5.28 5.94 -3.63
C LEU A 12 -3.96 5.98 -2.85
N ILE A 13 -3.82 6.90 -1.90
CA ILE A 13 -2.65 6.97 -1.02
C ILE A 13 -2.58 5.72 -0.15
N ALA A 14 -3.68 5.28 0.45
CA ALA A 14 -3.72 4.06 1.26
C ALA A 14 -3.39 2.81 0.42
N LEU A 15 -3.88 2.74 -0.82
CA LEU A 15 -3.58 1.65 -1.75
C LEU A 15 -2.10 1.66 -2.16
N ALA A 16 -1.53 2.83 -2.41
CA ALA A 16 -0.11 3.00 -2.74
C ALA A 16 0.79 2.68 -1.53
N LEU A 17 0.38 3.04 -0.32
CA LEU A 17 1.09 2.70 0.92
C LEU A 17 1.01 1.19 1.21
N ALA A 18 -0.16 0.60 1.01
CA ALA A 18 -0.39 -0.83 1.12
C ALA A 18 0.47 -1.56 0.09
N ALA A 19 0.30 -1.30 -1.20
CA ALA A 19 1.06 -1.90 -2.30
C ALA A 19 2.56 -1.56 -2.29
N GLY A 20 2.97 -0.53 -1.56
CA GLY A 20 4.35 -0.12 -1.37
C GLY A 20 5.10 -0.99 -0.33
N PRO A 21 5.72 -0.39 0.69
CA PRO A 21 6.62 -1.10 1.59
C PRO A 21 5.92 -2.17 2.45
N GLY A 22 4.63 -1.98 2.77
CA GLY A 22 3.86 -2.93 3.56
C GLY A 22 3.64 -4.27 2.84
N VAL A 23 3.07 -4.24 1.64
CA VAL A 23 2.84 -5.43 0.81
C VAL A 23 4.14 -6.02 0.30
N ARG A 24 5.15 -5.21 -0.07
CA ARG A 24 6.48 -5.77 -0.40
C ARG A 24 7.12 -6.53 0.76
N ARG A 25 6.99 -6.02 2.00
CA ARG A 25 7.51 -6.69 3.20
C ARG A 25 6.68 -7.91 3.59
N LEU A 26 5.36 -7.89 3.33
CA LEU A 26 4.46 -9.04 3.49
C LEU A 26 4.73 -10.13 2.46
N ILE A 27 4.87 -9.78 1.17
CA ILE A 27 5.25 -10.69 0.08
C ILE A 27 6.64 -11.25 0.34
N ALA A 28 7.63 -10.44 0.76
CA ALA A 28 8.97 -10.92 1.10
C ALA A 28 8.94 -11.91 2.28
N ARG A 29 8.09 -11.67 3.29
CA ARG A 29 7.87 -12.62 4.39
C ARG A 29 7.17 -13.90 3.91
N LEU A 30 6.14 -13.79 3.07
CA LEU A 30 5.37 -14.92 2.53
C LEU A 30 6.20 -15.79 1.58
N LEU A 31 7.04 -15.19 0.73
CA LEU A 31 7.96 -15.91 -0.15
C LEU A 31 9.19 -16.46 0.59
N GLY A 32 9.35 -16.18 1.89
CA GLY A 32 10.53 -16.60 2.66
C GLY A 32 11.84 -15.93 2.22
N ILE A 33 11.78 -14.96 1.30
CA ILE A 33 12.95 -14.22 0.83
C ILE A 33 13.26 -13.14 1.87
N ARG A 34 14.13 -13.48 2.84
CA ARG A 34 14.85 -12.48 3.63
C ARG A 34 15.68 -11.64 2.66
N TRP A 35 15.18 -10.48 2.29
CA TRP A 35 16.05 -9.41 1.77
C TRP A 35 17.04 -9.06 2.87
N LYS A 36 18.29 -9.50 2.68
CA LYS A 36 19.45 -9.15 3.47
C LYS A 36 19.90 -7.74 3.10
#